data_AF-A0A915U2H7-F1
#
_entry.id   AF-A0A915U2H7-F1
#
_cell.length_a   1.000
_cell.length_b   1.000
_cell.length_c   1.000
_cell.angle_alpha   90.00
_cell.angle_beta   90.00
_cell.angle_gamma   90.00
#
_symmetry.space_group_name_H-M   'P 1'
#
loop_
_entity.id
_entity.type
_entity.pdbx_description
1 polymer ?
#
loop_
_entity_poly.entity_id
_entity_poly.type
_entity_poly.pdbx_seq_one_letter_code
_entity_poly.pdbx_strand_id
1 'polypeptide(L)'
;MADYRIGSLLVHAAENEDEIVGIVTDRDLRNKVIAAGLDFRVPVEKIMSSPVVTVLSQSICFDALMKMMSTGVHHLAVERKGRIIGVVTSHDILLLQGNSPYALFKEVRKQQEIQGLYPLSQKIPDVIRNLIKEGAKAGNITRMISILNDQILERLLTLLEDELGPPPVEYCWLLMGSEGRREQTFRTDQDNAIVYADPNNDKQRQEAQDYFTRFAAKAIDHLVNCGYPLCPGDIMATNPRWCQPLSVWKEYFSHWVAAPEPEELLNVTIFFDFRAGYGAAALAEDLRQYLGEITRRQEIYLLHLARECLAARAPLSFFKNFIVEKNGEHKNKLDIKRSGLTPFVNFARVMALKYGVRETNTLARLHVLADEGHISRDLWAEASEAYEIQMHLRLIHQLHQIEDGVLPDNHIDPAQLSDLEKRMLKNAFQVIDQLHSVLKNIFPVS
;
A
#
# COMPACT_ATOMS: atom_id res chain seq x y z
N MET A 1 31.01 23.43 1.59
CA MET A 1 29.69 23.38 0.92
C MET A 1 29.46 24.61 0.06
N ALA A 2 29.52 25.83 0.61
CA ALA A 2 29.31 27.08 -0.12
C ALA A 2 30.24 27.25 -1.35
N ASP A 3 31.56 27.09 -1.18
CA ASP A 3 32.54 27.29 -2.26
C ASP A 3 32.34 26.33 -3.45
N TYR A 4 31.90 25.10 -3.15
CA TYR A 4 31.65 24.05 -4.15
C TYR A 4 30.20 24.04 -4.66
N ARG A 5 29.33 24.92 -4.15
CA ARG A 5 27.89 25.01 -4.51
C ARG A 5 27.14 23.68 -4.39
N ILE A 6 27.44 22.91 -3.35
CA ILE A 6 26.80 21.62 -3.06
C ILE A 6 25.90 21.72 -1.82
N GLY A 7 24.69 21.14 -1.91
CA GLY A 7 23.68 21.16 -0.84
C GLY A 7 23.73 19.96 0.12
N SER A 8 24.66 19.03 -0.10
CA SER A 8 24.92 17.89 0.79
C SER A 8 26.38 17.44 0.77
N LEU A 9 26.78 16.73 1.82
CA LEU A 9 28.08 16.07 1.98
C LEU A 9 27.91 14.69 2.59
N LEU A 10 28.59 13.70 2.02
CA LEU A 10 28.78 12.41 2.67
C LEU A 10 29.89 12.53 3.71
N VAL A 11 29.71 11.89 4.85
CA VAL A 11 30.66 11.89 5.96
C VAL A 11 31.33 10.52 6.01
N HIS A 12 32.66 10.54 5.92
CA HIS A 12 33.48 9.34 5.99
C HIS A 12 33.85 9.00 7.44
N ALA A 13 34.09 7.73 7.73
CA ALA A 13 34.68 7.33 9.00
C ALA A 13 36.09 7.92 9.13
N ALA A 14 36.45 8.38 10.33
CA ALA A 14 37.77 8.99 10.57
C ALA A 14 38.94 8.04 10.29
N GLU A 15 38.70 6.73 10.45
CA GLU A 15 39.71 5.68 10.28
C GLU A 15 39.65 5.01 8.89
N ASN A 16 38.62 5.30 8.08
CA ASN A 16 38.40 4.64 6.79
C ASN A 16 37.68 5.56 5.79
N GLU A 17 38.43 6.07 4.81
CA GLU A 17 37.90 6.92 3.73
C GLU A 17 36.98 6.17 2.76
N ASP A 18 36.92 4.84 2.76
CA ASP A 18 35.96 4.11 1.92
C ASP A 18 34.61 3.87 2.63
N GLU A 19 34.52 4.19 3.93
CA GLU A 19 33.33 3.95 4.75
C GLU A 19 32.55 5.23 4.99
N ILE A 20 31.31 5.27 4.52
CA ILE A 20 30.39 6.40 4.72
C ILE A 20 29.52 6.15 5.95
N VAL A 21 29.63 7.02 6.95
CA VAL A 21 28.94 6.90 8.25
C VAL A 21 27.73 7.82 8.39
N GLY A 22 27.59 8.80 7.51
CA GLY A 22 26.48 9.74 7.54
C GLY A 22 26.39 10.68 6.35
N ILE A 23 25.35 11.51 6.35
CA ILE A 23 25.14 12.58 5.37
C ILE A 23 24.74 13.87 6.09
N VAL A 24 25.27 15.00 5.64
CA VAL A 24 24.86 16.34 6.08
C VAL A 24 24.24 17.08 4.91
N THR A 25 23.12 17.74 5.13
CA THR A 25 22.44 18.57 4.14
C THR A 25 22.28 20.02 4.63
N ASP A 26 21.95 20.94 3.74
CA ASP A 26 21.60 22.32 4.12
C ASP A 26 20.45 22.37 5.15
N ARG A 27 19.54 21.39 5.12
CA ARG A 27 18.47 21.26 6.11
C ARG A 27 19.02 20.93 7.50
N ASP A 28 20.01 20.04 7.59
CA ASP A 28 20.67 19.71 8.86
C ASP A 28 21.37 20.93 9.44
N LEU A 29 22.11 21.69 8.61
CA LEU A 29 22.76 22.93 9.05
C LEU A 29 21.76 23.95 9.59
N ARG A 30 20.66 24.20 8.85
CA ARG A 30 19.63 25.15 9.32
C ARG A 30 18.95 24.69 10.61
N ASN A 31 18.55 23.43 10.69
CA ASN A 31 17.70 22.96 11.77
C ASN A 31 18.50 22.56 13.02
N LYS A 32 19.66 21.93 12.85
CA LYS A 32 20.45 21.40 13.96
C LYS A 32 21.54 22.35 14.42
N VAL A 33 22.09 23.20 13.55
CA VAL A 33 23.12 24.18 13.93
C VAL A 33 22.51 25.55 14.18
N ILE A 34 21.92 26.17 13.15
CA ILE A 34 21.49 27.57 13.22
C ILE A 34 20.31 27.73 14.20
N ALA A 35 19.23 26.95 14.01
CA ALA A 35 18.04 27.09 14.85
C ALA A 35 18.27 26.73 16.33
N ALA A 36 19.21 25.81 16.60
CA ALA A 36 19.58 25.42 17.96
C ALA A 36 20.70 26.30 18.56
N GLY A 37 21.26 27.24 17.78
CA GLY A 37 22.35 28.11 18.23
C GLY A 37 23.66 27.37 18.54
N LEU A 38 23.92 26.24 17.88
CA LEU A 38 25.16 25.49 18.08
C LEU A 38 26.37 26.24 17.51
N ASP A 39 27.51 26.10 18.20
CA ASP A 39 28.79 26.64 17.75
C ASP A 39 29.28 25.90 16.48
N PHE A 40 29.87 26.64 15.54
CA PHE A 40 30.37 26.09 14.28
C PHE A 40 31.57 25.13 14.45
N ARG A 41 32.15 25.04 15.66
CA ARG A 41 33.20 24.09 16.02
C ARG A 41 32.67 22.71 16.42
N VAL A 42 31.35 22.54 16.51
CA VAL A 42 30.76 21.23 16.81
C VAL A 42 31.12 20.22 15.70
N PRO A 43 31.59 19.01 16.05
CA PRO A 43 31.92 17.98 15.07
C PRO A 43 30.73 17.62 14.16
N VAL A 44 31.02 17.38 12.88
CA VAL A 44 30.02 17.05 11.85
C VAL A 44 29.18 15.81 12.20
N GLU A 45 29.76 14.87 12.94
CA GLU A 45 29.10 13.65 13.44
C GLU A 45 27.86 13.95 14.31
N LYS A 46 27.85 15.08 15.04
CA LYS A 46 26.72 15.46 15.90
C LYS A 46 25.53 16.02 15.14
N ILE A 47 25.72 16.39 13.87
CA ILE A 47 24.70 17.03 13.05
C ILE A 47 24.30 16.20 11.83
N MET A 48 25.10 15.21 11.44
CA MET A 48 24.79 14.31 10.33
C MET A 48 23.54 13.45 10.61
N SER A 49 22.94 12.97 9.53
CA SER A 49 21.89 11.96 9.57
C SER A 49 22.51 10.60 9.28
N SER A 50 22.15 9.59 10.09
CA SER A 50 22.67 8.22 10.01
C SER A 50 21.56 7.24 10.45
N PRO A 51 21.44 6.04 9.84
CA PRO A 51 22.22 5.57 8.69
C PRO A 51 21.88 6.34 7.41
N VAL A 52 22.82 6.38 6.46
CA VAL A 52 22.57 7.02 5.15
C VAL A 52 21.56 6.18 4.37
N VAL A 53 20.51 6.82 3.87
CA VAL A 53 19.54 6.14 3.01
C VAL A 53 20.16 5.95 1.62
N THR A 54 20.27 4.70 1.18
CA THR A 54 20.91 4.35 -0.10
C THR A 54 19.91 3.87 -1.16
N VAL A 55 20.37 3.88 -2.41
CA VAL A 55 19.72 3.28 -3.59
C VAL A 55 20.77 2.61 -4.47
N LEU A 56 20.44 1.52 -5.16
CA LEU A 56 21.40 0.84 -6.02
C LEU A 56 21.65 1.64 -7.31
N SER A 57 22.87 1.59 -7.84
CA SER A 57 23.28 2.32 -9.06
C SER A 57 22.49 1.95 -10.32
N GLN A 58 21.88 0.76 -10.33
CA GLN A 58 21.05 0.24 -11.40
C GLN A 58 19.55 0.46 -11.15
N SER A 59 19.16 1.05 -10.02
CA SER A 59 17.77 1.39 -9.75
C SER A 59 17.29 2.44 -10.76
N ILE A 60 16.07 2.26 -11.24
CA ILE A 60 15.41 3.26 -12.06
C ILE A 60 15.14 4.53 -11.23
N CYS A 61 15.15 5.71 -11.87
CA CYS A 61 14.92 6.99 -11.18
C CYS A 61 13.62 6.99 -10.37
N PHE A 62 12.61 6.27 -10.85
CA PHE A 62 11.36 6.06 -10.14
C PHE A 62 11.56 5.38 -8.77
N ASP A 63 12.35 4.31 -8.66
CA ASP A 63 12.61 3.63 -7.39
C ASP A 63 13.33 4.54 -6.40
N ALA A 64 14.25 5.38 -6.90
CA ALA A 64 14.91 6.40 -6.11
C ALA A 64 13.91 7.43 -5.58
N LEU A 65 13.02 7.98 -6.42
CA LEU A 65 11.95 8.88 -5.96
C LEU A 65 11.07 8.22 -4.90
N MET A 66 10.67 6.97 -5.11
CA MET A 66 9.85 6.23 -4.17
C MET A 66 10.54 6.06 -2.83
N LYS A 67 11.85 5.76 -2.82
CA LYS A 67 12.65 5.66 -1.60
C LYS A 67 12.76 7.01 -0.88
N MET A 68 12.95 8.10 -1.62
CA MET A 68 12.96 9.46 -1.07
C MET A 68 11.63 9.82 -0.40
N MET A 69 10.52 9.57 -1.07
CA MET A 69 9.17 9.84 -0.54
C MET A 69 8.89 8.99 0.70
N SER A 70 9.16 7.68 0.65
CA SER A 70 8.86 6.76 1.76
C SER A 70 9.72 6.99 3.01
N THR A 71 10.90 7.59 2.86
CA THR A 71 11.81 7.89 4.00
C THR A 71 11.78 9.37 4.38
N GLY A 72 11.06 10.21 3.63
CA GLY A 72 10.99 11.65 3.85
C GLY A 72 12.31 12.40 3.61
N VAL A 73 13.28 11.78 2.91
CA VAL A 73 14.59 12.37 2.59
C VAL A 73 14.61 12.96 1.17
N HIS A 74 15.58 13.84 0.92
CA HIS A 74 15.75 14.50 -0.38
C HIS A 74 17.00 14.04 -1.14
N HIS A 75 17.82 13.22 -0.50
CA HIS A 75 19.12 12.78 -0.98
C HIS A 75 19.23 11.29 -0.74
N LEU A 76 19.59 10.52 -1.75
CA LEU A 76 19.97 9.11 -1.62
C LEU A 76 21.42 8.95 -2.01
N ALA A 77 22.16 8.21 -1.20
CA ALA A 77 23.48 7.75 -1.62
C ALA A 77 23.33 6.61 -2.64
N VAL A 78 24.07 6.70 -3.75
CA VAL A 78 24.03 5.71 -4.82
C VAL A 78 25.08 4.64 -4.53
N GLU A 79 24.64 3.41 -4.35
CA GLU A 79 25.47 2.27 -4.01
C GLU A 79 25.73 1.37 -5.21
N ARG A 80 26.98 0.96 -5.42
CA ARG A 80 27.38 -0.03 -6.42
C ARG A 80 28.34 -1.04 -5.79
N LYS A 81 27.91 -2.30 -5.70
CA LYS A 81 28.70 -3.40 -5.11
C LYS A 81 29.17 -3.09 -3.67
N GLY A 82 28.28 -2.60 -2.81
CA GLY A 82 28.60 -2.30 -1.41
C GLY A 82 29.41 -1.01 -1.19
N ARG A 83 29.61 -0.18 -2.22
CA ARG A 83 30.30 1.11 -2.12
C ARG A 83 29.42 2.26 -2.58
N ILE A 84 29.46 3.37 -1.86
CA ILE A 84 28.76 4.59 -2.26
C ILE A 84 29.60 5.31 -3.33
N ILE A 85 29.01 5.51 -4.50
CA ILE A 85 29.67 6.10 -5.69
C ILE A 85 29.19 7.52 -6.00
N GLY A 86 28.18 8.01 -5.27
CA GLY A 86 27.63 9.34 -5.47
C GLY A 86 26.36 9.59 -4.67
N VAL A 87 25.71 10.71 -4.94
CA VAL A 87 24.42 11.10 -4.35
C VAL A 87 23.49 11.54 -5.47
N VAL A 88 22.24 11.10 -5.42
CA VAL A 88 21.15 11.60 -6.26
C VAL A 88 20.15 12.34 -5.39
N THR A 89 19.69 13.50 -5.85
CA THR A 89 18.72 14.31 -5.12
C THR A 89 17.34 14.24 -5.77
N SER A 90 16.31 14.58 -5.00
CA SER A 90 14.97 14.78 -5.57
C SER A 90 15.01 15.85 -6.65
N HIS A 91 15.88 16.86 -6.53
CA HIS A 91 16.03 17.92 -7.54
C HIS A 91 16.61 17.41 -8.85
N ASP A 92 17.61 16.53 -8.81
CA ASP A 92 18.21 15.93 -10.01
C ASP A 92 17.19 15.13 -10.81
N ILE A 93 16.28 14.45 -10.11
CA ILE A 93 15.19 13.72 -10.75
C ILE A 93 14.06 14.67 -11.20
N LEU A 94 13.77 15.72 -10.43
CA LEU A 94 12.77 16.75 -10.75
C LEU A 94 13.13 17.59 -11.97
N LEU A 95 14.41 17.90 -12.19
CA LEU A 95 14.90 18.69 -13.33
C LEU A 95 14.56 18.03 -14.68
N LEU A 96 14.14 16.77 -14.67
CA LEU A 96 13.68 16.06 -15.85
C LEU A 96 12.21 16.36 -16.21
N GLN A 97 11.34 16.88 -15.31
CA GLN A 97 9.89 17.05 -15.59
C GLN A 97 9.14 18.10 -14.73
N GLY A 98 8.23 18.86 -15.36
CA GLY A 98 7.41 19.92 -14.75
C GLY A 98 6.14 19.49 -13.97
N ASN A 99 5.75 18.20 -14.02
CA ASN A 99 4.55 17.64 -13.35
C ASN A 99 4.91 16.43 -12.46
N SER A 100 5.90 16.61 -11.58
CA SER A 100 6.47 15.50 -10.81
C SER A 100 5.64 15.09 -9.58
N PRO A 101 5.50 13.77 -9.30
CA PRO A 101 4.91 13.25 -8.05
C PRO A 101 5.49 13.88 -6.78
N TYR A 102 6.77 14.23 -6.81
CA TYR A 102 7.47 14.79 -5.68
C TYR A 102 7.02 16.22 -5.31
N ALA A 103 6.61 17.01 -6.31
CA ALA A 103 6.09 18.36 -6.06
C ALA A 103 4.77 18.29 -5.28
N LEU A 104 3.87 17.39 -5.70
CA LEU A 104 2.61 17.13 -5.01
C LEU A 104 2.83 16.68 -3.56
N PHE A 105 3.76 15.74 -3.35
CA PHE A 105 4.16 15.31 -2.00
C PHE A 105 4.58 16.49 -1.10
N LYS A 106 5.39 17.41 -1.63
CA LYS A 106 5.85 18.60 -0.89
C LYS A 106 4.69 19.56 -0.59
N GLU A 107 3.73 19.70 -1.49
CA GLU A 107 2.54 20.53 -1.28
C GLU A 107 1.65 19.95 -0.18
N VAL A 108 1.41 18.64 -0.18
CA VAL A 108 0.64 17.92 0.85
C VAL A 108 1.26 18.14 2.23
N ARG A 109 2.56 17.86 2.37
CA ARG A 109 3.27 17.98 3.66
C ARG A 109 3.26 19.40 4.25
N LYS A 110 3.14 20.43 3.40
CA LYS A 110 3.14 21.84 3.83
C LYS A 110 1.78 22.35 4.28
N GLN A 111 0.67 21.66 3.96
CA GLN A 111 -0.67 22.13 4.30
C GLN A 111 -0.81 22.32 5.81
N GLN A 112 -1.35 23.45 6.25
CA GLN A 112 -1.61 23.72 7.68
C GLN A 112 -3.09 23.60 8.04
N GLU A 113 -3.94 23.41 7.03
CA GLU A 113 -5.39 23.29 7.17
C GLU A 113 -5.86 22.07 6.36
N ILE A 114 -6.81 21.31 6.91
CA ILE A 114 -7.29 20.05 6.31
C ILE A 114 -7.92 20.32 4.94
N GLN A 115 -8.64 21.43 4.78
CA GLN A 115 -9.30 21.84 3.54
C GLN A 115 -8.30 22.07 2.40
N GLY A 116 -7.05 22.42 2.72
CA GLY A 116 -5.98 22.56 1.74
C GLY A 116 -5.59 21.24 1.07
N LEU A 117 -5.95 20.09 1.64
CA LEU A 117 -5.67 18.76 1.09
C LEU A 117 -6.67 18.36 -0.02
N TYR A 118 -7.89 18.89 0.00
CA TYR A 118 -8.95 18.50 -0.94
C TYR A 118 -8.58 18.71 -2.42
N PRO A 119 -8.07 19.89 -2.84
CA PRO A 119 -7.64 20.06 -4.22
C PRO A 119 -6.36 19.29 -4.57
N LEU A 120 -5.57 18.87 -3.58
CA LEU A 120 -4.31 18.14 -3.82
C LEU A 120 -4.56 16.67 -4.15
N SER A 121 -5.51 16.02 -3.49
CA SER A 121 -5.90 14.63 -3.82
C SER A 121 -6.38 14.53 -5.28
N GLN A 122 -7.11 15.54 -5.75
CA GLN A 122 -7.60 15.62 -7.14
C GLN A 122 -6.50 15.76 -8.18
N LYS A 123 -5.26 16.11 -7.79
CA LYS A 123 -4.09 16.15 -8.71
C LYS A 123 -3.42 14.79 -8.90
N ILE A 124 -3.75 13.78 -8.08
CA ILE A 124 -3.12 12.45 -8.16
C ILE A 124 -3.31 11.83 -9.55
N PRO A 125 -4.51 11.82 -10.16
CA PRO A 125 -4.70 11.23 -11.48
C PRO A 125 -3.75 11.81 -12.55
N ASP A 126 -3.48 13.11 -12.52
CA ASP A 126 -2.60 13.77 -13.50
C ASP A 126 -1.13 13.40 -13.34
N VAL A 127 -0.68 13.22 -12.08
CA VAL A 127 0.66 12.72 -11.78
C VAL A 127 0.82 11.30 -12.33
N ILE A 128 -0.16 10.45 -12.09
CA ILE A 128 -0.12 9.04 -12.51
C ILE A 128 -0.25 8.89 -14.03
N ARG A 129 -1.03 9.75 -14.68
CA ARG A 129 -1.16 9.79 -16.15
C ARG A 129 0.20 9.83 -16.85
N ASN A 130 1.13 10.65 -16.34
CA ASN A 130 2.46 10.76 -16.93
C ASN A 130 3.26 9.46 -16.77
N LEU A 131 3.20 8.83 -15.59
CA LEU A 131 3.86 7.54 -15.35
C LEU A 131 3.35 6.43 -16.28
N ILE A 132 2.03 6.40 -16.51
CA ILE A 132 1.41 5.47 -17.45
C ILE A 132 1.92 5.71 -18.87
N LYS A 133 1.95 6.97 -19.33
CA LYS A 133 2.44 7.34 -20.68
C LYS A 133 3.93 7.01 -20.88
N GLU A 134 4.70 7.01 -19.81
CA GLU A 134 6.12 6.62 -19.81
C GLU A 134 6.35 5.10 -19.75
N GLY A 135 5.29 4.30 -19.69
CA GLY A 135 5.37 2.85 -19.68
C GLY A 135 5.79 2.26 -18.32
N ALA A 136 5.51 2.96 -17.22
CA ALA A 136 5.73 2.41 -15.89
C ALA A 136 4.89 1.13 -15.67
N LYS A 137 5.48 0.15 -14.97
CA LYS A 137 4.75 -1.07 -14.57
C LYS A 137 3.58 -0.75 -13.65
N ALA A 138 2.52 -1.54 -13.71
CA ALA A 138 1.31 -1.31 -12.94
C ALA A 138 1.56 -1.40 -11.43
N GLY A 139 2.40 -2.34 -10.97
CA GLY A 139 2.81 -2.44 -9.57
C GLY A 139 3.53 -1.18 -9.06
N ASN A 140 4.31 -0.52 -9.92
CA ASN A 140 4.96 0.75 -9.59
C ASN A 140 3.95 1.89 -9.49
N ILE A 141 2.98 1.93 -10.42
CA ILE A 141 1.91 2.92 -10.43
C ILE A 141 1.03 2.81 -9.18
N THR A 142 0.55 1.61 -8.84
CA THR A 142 -0.30 1.42 -7.65
C THR A 142 0.46 1.72 -6.36
N ARG A 143 1.76 1.44 -6.31
CA ARG A 143 2.63 1.84 -5.21
C ARG A 143 2.74 3.36 -5.09
N MET A 144 2.89 4.09 -6.20
CA MET A 144 2.90 5.56 -6.19
C MET A 144 1.57 6.13 -5.70
N ILE A 145 0.44 5.64 -6.22
CA ILE A 145 -0.90 6.03 -5.77
C ILE A 145 -1.01 5.83 -4.26
N SER A 146 -0.62 4.64 -3.77
CA SER A 146 -0.68 4.32 -2.35
C SER A 146 0.20 5.24 -1.51
N ILE A 147 1.41 5.60 -1.96
CA ILE A 147 2.26 6.58 -1.23
C ILE A 147 1.61 7.96 -1.20
N LEU A 148 1.07 8.46 -2.32
CA LEU A 148 0.44 9.77 -2.36
C LEU A 148 -0.81 9.81 -1.45
N ASN A 149 -1.64 8.77 -1.49
CA ASN A 149 -2.81 8.64 -0.62
C ASN A 149 -2.41 8.54 0.86
N ASP A 150 -1.39 7.74 1.20
CA ASP A 150 -0.88 7.62 2.57
C ASP A 150 -0.41 8.97 3.11
N GLN A 151 0.20 9.81 2.28
CA GLN A 151 0.68 11.13 2.70
C GLN A 151 -0.45 12.14 2.92
N ILE A 152 -1.53 12.03 2.14
CA ILE A 152 -2.73 12.82 2.37
C ILE A 152 -3.40 12.38 3.67
N LEU A 153 -3.55 11.07 3.88
CA LEU A 153 -4.09 10.51 5.11
C LEU A 153 -3.26 10.92 6.33
N GLU A 154 -1.94 10.73 6.28
CA GLU A 154 -1.03 11.08 7.38
C GLU A 154 -1.17 12.56 7.75
N ARG A 155 -1.17 13.46 6.75
CA ARG A 155 -1.31 14.88 7.01
C ARG A 155 -2.69 15.25 7.54
N LEU A 156 -3.75 14.65 7.00
CA LEU A 156 -5.13 14.87 7.43
C LEU A 156 -5.30 14.46 8.90
N LEU A 157 -4.88 13.24 9.26
CA LEU A 157 -5.01 12.74 10.62
C LEU A 157 -4.14 13.53 11.61
N THR A 158 -2.94 13.95 11.21
CA THR A 158 -2.09 14.85 12.02
C THR A 158 -2.82 16.14 12.36
N LEU A 159 -3.35 16.84 11.35
CA LEU A 159 -4.06 18.11 11.54
C LEU A 159 -5.36 17.93 12.35
N LEU A 160 -6.02 16.78 12.20
CA LEU A 160 -7.24 16.47 12.94
C LEU A 160 -6.95 16.20 14.43
N GLU A 161 -5.84 15.54 14.76
CA GLU A 161 -5.37 15.41 16.15
C GLU A 161 -5.00 16.76 16.76
N ASP A 162 -4.33 17.63 15.99
CA ASP A 162 -4.02 18.99 16.44
C ASP A 162 -5.30 19.79 16.79
N GLU A 163 -6.40 19.56 16.05
CA GLU A 163 -7.70 20.19 16.31
C GLU A 163 -8.43 19.59 17.52
N LEU A 164 -8.45 18.26 17.65
CA LEU A 164 -9.24 17.55 18.66
C LEU A 164 -8.53 17.39 20.01
N GLY A 165 -7.21 17.57 20.04
CA GLY A 165 -6.36 17.29 21.19
C GLY A 165 -5.84 15.86 21.19
N PRO A 166 -4.92 15.52 22.11
CA PRO A 166 -4.29 14.21 22.13
C PRO A 166 -5.29 13.09 22.45
N PRO A 167 -5.11 11.88 21.89
CA PRO A 167 -5.97 10.74 22.18
C PRO A 167 -5.80 10.25 23.64
N PRO A 168 -6.84 9.70 24.28
CA PRO A 168 -6.77 9.20 25.67
C PRO A 168 -5.86 7.97 25.88
N VAL A 169 -5.58 7.25 24.79
CA VAL A 169 -4.71 6.07 24.70
C VAL A 169 -4.01 6.06 23.35
N GLU A 170 -2.88 5.35 23.24
CA GLU A 170 -2.25 5.11 21.93
C GLU A 170 -3.20 4.35 21.00
N TYR A 171 -3.15 4.67 19.71
CA TYR A 171 -3.94 3.98 18.69
C TYR A 171 -3.19 3.90 17.37
N CYS A 172 -3.66 3.01 16.51
CA CYS A 172 -3.25 2.90 15.12
C CYS A 172 -4.49 2.95 14.23
N TRP A 173 -4.46 3.85 13.25
CA TRP A 173 -5.33 3.77 12.09
C TRP A 173 -4.84 2.64 11.18
N LEU A 174 -5.70 1.65 10.95
CA LEU A 174 -5.43 0.52 10.08
C LEU A 174 -5.98 0.80 8.69
N LEU A 175 -5.18 0.44 7.69
CA LEU A 175 -5.58 0.43 6.28
C LEU A 175 -5.70 -1.00 5.81
N MET A 176 -6.76 -1.33 5.11
CA MET A 176 -7.17 -2.71 4.82
C MET A 176 -7.47 -2.89 3.33
N GLY A 177 -7.78 -4.13 2.91
CA GLY A 177 -8.12 -4.39 1.52
C GLY A 177 -7.01 -3.93 0.55
N SER A 178 -7.39 -3.25 -0.53
CA SER A 178 -6.39 -2.72 -1.49
C SER A 178 -5.48 -1.65 -0.88
N GLU A 179 -5.96 -0.88 0.10
CA GLU A 179 -5.14 0.11 0.80
C GLU A 179 -4.04 -0.57 1.62
N GLY A 180 -4.41 -1.63 2.33
CA GLY A 180 -3.49 -2.41 3.14
C GLY A 180 -2.50 -3.26 2.33
N ARG A 181 -2.86 -3.67 1.11
CA ARG A 181 -1.92 -4.30 0.15
C ARG A 181 -1.07 -3.31 -0.67
N ARG A 182 -1.34 -2.01 -0.57
CA ARG A 182 -0.74 -0.97 -1.45
C ARG A 182 -0.98 -1.23 -2.93
N GLU A 183 -2.19 -1.65 -3.26
CA GLU A 183 -2.66 -1.99 -4.60
C GLU A 183 -3.80 -1.05 -5.05
N GLN A 184 -3.84 0.15 -4.49
CA GLN A 184 -4.85 1.16 -4.79
C GLN A 184 -4.73 1.62 -6.25
N THR A 185 -5.88 1.97 -6.84
CA THR A 185 -5.95 2.61 -8.17
C THR A 185 -6.72 3.93 -8.04
N PHE A 186 -7.23 4.50 -9.15
CA PHE A 186 -7.82 5.84 -9.13
C PHE A 186 -9.13 5.95 -8.35
N ARG A 187 -9.90 4.85 -8.26
CA ARG A 187 -11.05 4.75 -7.37
C ARG A 187 -10.77 3.66 -6.35
N THR A 188 -10.55 4.08 -5.12
CA THR A 188 -10.43 3.21 -3.95
C THR A 188 -11.51 3.61 -2.96
N ASP A 189 -12.20 2.62 -2.43
CA ASP A 189 -13.11 2.84 -1.30
C ASP A 189 -12.25 3.00 -0.02
N GLN A 190 -12.83 3.61 1.01
CA GLN A 190 -12.20 3.77 2.32
C GLN A 190 -12.29 2.48 3.15
N ASP A 191 -11.28 1.61 3.08
CA ASP A 191 -11.20 0.39 3.89
C ASP A 191 -10.29 0.63 5.10
N ASN A 192 -10.86 1.07 6.21
CA ASN A 192 -10.09 1.45 7.40
C ASN A 192 -10.74 1.05 8.73
N ALA A 193 -9.92 1.03 9.77
CA ALA A 193 -10.30 0.67 11.13
C ALA A 193 -9.40 1.37 12.16
N ILE A 194 -9.80 1.38 13.42
CA ILE A 194 -8.98 1.84 14.55
C ILE A 194 -8.76 0.67 15.50
N VAL A 195 -7.48 0.41 15.80
CA VAL A 195 -7.07 -0.39 16.96
C VAL A 195 -6.43 0.54 17.98
N TYR A 196 -6.87 0.49 19.23
CA TYR A 196 -6.29 1.29 20.31
C TYR A 196 -5.84 0.43 21.49
N ALA A 197 -4.92 0.96 22.30
CA ALA A 197 -4.41 0.26 23.48
C ALA A 197 -5.55 0.02 24.49
N ASP A 198 -5.50 -1.12 25.19
CA ASP A 198 -6.53 -1.50 26.16
C ASP A 198 -6.63 -0.46 27.30
N PRO A 199 -7.81 0.14 27.52
CA PRO A 199 -7.99 1.12 28.59
C PRO A 199 -7.76 0.51 29.97
N ASN A 200 -7.10 1.24 30.86
CA ASN A 200 -6.75 0.75 32.20
C ASN A 200 -7.94 0.71 33.18
N ASN A 201 -9.02 1.44 32.89
CA ASN A 201 -10.22 1.53 33.70
C ASN A 201 -11.42 2.01 32.87
N ASP A 202 -12.62 1.92 33.45
CA ASP A 202 -13.88 2.26 32.76
C ASP A 202 -13.99 3.74 32.37
N LYS A 203 -13.35 4.64 33.13
CA LYS A 203 -13.30 6.06 32.78
C LYS A 203 -12.51 6.28 31.49
N GLN A 204 -11.29 5.73 31.42
CA GLN A 204 -10.45 5.83 30.21
C GLN A 204 -11.10 5.10 29.02
N ARG A 205 -11.86 4.03 29.27
CA ARG A 205 -12.65 3.33 28.24
C ARG A 205 -13.70 4.26 27.63
N GLN A 206 -14.47 4.95 28.45
CA GLN A 206 -15.48 5.90 27.97
C GLN A 206 -14.83 7.07 27.23
N GLU A 207 -13.75 7.64 27.77
CA GLU A 207 -13.00 8.73 27.13
C GLU A 207 -12.47 8.31 25.75
N ALA A 208 -11.89 7.11 25.64
CA ALA A 208 -11.40 6.56 24.38
C ALA A 208 -12.55 6.36 23.36
N GLN A 209 -13.67 5.80 23.79
CA GLN A 209 -14.83 5.59 22.92
C GLN A 209 -15.39 6.90 22.37
N ASP A 210 -15.57 7.90 23.24
CA ASP A 210 -16.08 9.22 22.87
C ASP A 210 -15.10 9.95 21.93
N TYR A 211 -13.81 9.88 22.23
CA TYR A 211 -12.75 10.48 21.40
C TYR A 211 -12.72 9.84 20.01
N PHE A 212 -12.56 8.52 19.92
CA PHE A 212 -12.38 7.83 18.63
C PHE A 212 -13.64 7.85 17.77
N THR A 213 -14.83 7.89 18.37
CA THR A 213 -16.08 8.07 17.61
C THR A 213 -16.12 9.42 16.91
N ARG A 214 -15.77 10.51 17.63
CA ARG A 214 -15.68 11.86 17.06
C ARG A 214 -14.55 11.98 16.03
N PHE A 215 -13.39 11.41 16.35
CA PHE A 215 -12.21 11.42 15.50
C PHE A 215 -12.48 10.69 14.17
N ALA A 216 -13.02 9.47 14.22
CA ALA A 216 -13.34 8.67 13.04
C ALA A 216 -14.39 9.36 12.17
N ALA A 217 -15.48 9.89 12.75
CA ALA A 217 -16.51 10.60 12.00
C ALA A 217 -15.93 11.79 11.20
N LYS A 218 -15.13 12.65 11.86
CA LYS A 218 -14.48 13.77 11.17
C LYS A 218 -13.47 13.32 10.13
N ALA A 219 -12.65 12.30 10.42
CA ALA A 219 -11.65 11.78 9.50
C ALA A 219 -12.30 11.28 8.20
N ILE A 220 -13.37 10.46 8.32
CA ILE A 220 -14.11 9.95 7.17
C ILE A 220 -14.74 11.10 6.36
N ASP A 221 -15.35 12.09 7.01
CA ASP A 221 -15.91 13.26 6.32
C ASP A 221 -14.84 14.01 5.50
N HIS A 222 -13.65 14.23 6.08
CA HIS A 222 -12.55 14.88 5.38
C HIS A 222 -11.99 14.04 4.23
N LEU A 223 -11.92 12.71 4.39
CA LEU A 223 -11.51 11.79 3.33
C LEU A 223 -12.52 11.76 2.17
N VAL A 224 -13.82 11.82 2.46
CA VAL A 224 -14.86 11.98 1.43
C VAL A 224 -14.65 13.28 0.64
N ASN A 225 -14.34 14.39 1.32
CA ASN A 225 -14.03 15.67 0.67
C ASN A 225 -12.72 15.63 -0.14
N CYS A 226 -11.79 14.74 0.21
CA CYS A 226 -10.62 14.43 -0.62
C CYS A 226 -10.96 13.54 -1.82
N GLY A 227 -12.20 13.08 -1.98
CA GLY A 227 -12.64 12.24 -3.10
C GLY A 227 -12.50 10.73 -2.87
N TYR A 228 -12.26 10.29 -1.62
CA TYR A 228 -12.29 8.88 -1.25
C TYR A 228 -13.73 8.48 -0.87
N PRO A 229 -14.46 7.71 -1.69
CA PRO A 229 -15.84 7.35 -1.38
C PRO A 229 -15.96 6.44 -0.15
N LEU A 230 -17.11 6.49 0.52
CA LEU A 230 -17.46 5.57 1.60
C LEU A 230 -17.41 4.11 1.12
N CYS A 231 -16.97 3.20 2.00
CA CYS A 231 -16.99 1.78 1.71
C CYS A 231 -18.43 1.24 1.72
N PRO A 232 -18.93 0.66 0.60
CA PRO A 232 -20.27 0.07 0.57
C PRO A 232 -20.47 -1.09 1.56
N GLY A 233 -19.37 -1.73 1.99
CA GLY A 233 -19.37 -2.81 2.97
C GLY A 233 -19.31 -2.34 4.43
N ASP A 234 -19.35 -1.02 4.67
CA ASP A 234 -19.26 -0.42 6.02
C ASP A 234 -18.00 -0.84 6.80
N ILE A 235 -16.90 -1.06 6.08
CA ILE A 235 -15.57 -1.38 6.63
C ILE A 235 -14.81 -0.07 6.88
N MET A 236 -15.31 0.70 7.85
CA MET A 236 -14.77 2.02 8.18
C MET A 236 -14.64 2.18 9.70
N ALA A 237 -13.70 3.02 10.13
CA ALA A 237 -13.45 3.35 11.54
C ALA A 237 -14.68 3.97 12.24
N THR A 238 -15.65 4.51 11.49
CA THR A 238 -16.93 5.00 12.01
C THR A 238 -17.86 3.89 12.48
N ASN A 239 -17.69 2.67 11.97
CA ASN A 239 -18.43 1.53 12.46
C ASN A 239 -17.83 1.10 13.82
N PRO A 240 -18.63 1.07 14.91
CA PRO A 240 -18.13 0.69 16.23
C PRO A 240 -17.48 -0.69 16.27
N ARG A 241 -17.86 -1.63 15.39
CA ARG A 241 -17.20 -2.95 15.29
C ARG A 241 -15.73 -2.80 14.89
N TRP A 242 -15.36 -1.78 14.12
CA TRP A 242 -14.02 -1.57 13.58
C TRP A 242 -13.24 -0.47 14.31
N CYS A 243 -13.74 0.00 15.45
CA CYS A 243 -13.05 0.93 16.33
C CYS A 243 -12.99 0.33 17.73
N GLN A 244 -11.98 -0.51 17.98
CA GLN A 244 -11.94 -1.39 19.15
C GLN A 244 -10.56 -1.45 19.83
N PRO A 245 -10.50 -1.81 21.12
CA PRO A 245 -9.25 -2.08 21.81
C PRO A 245 -8.51 -3.28 21.19
N LEU A 246 -7.19 -3.36 21.41
CA LEU A 246 -6.35 -4.46 20.91
C LEU A 246 -6.84 -5.84 21.39
N SER A 247 -7.28 -5.98 22.66
CA SER A 247 -7.83 -7.23 23.17
C SER A 247 -9.05 -7.72 22.37
N VAL A 248 -10.00 -6.83 22.08
CA VAL A 248 -11.21 -7.13 21.32
C VAL A 248 -10.88 -7.53 19.87
N TRP A 249 -9.93 -6.84 19.24
CA TRP A 249 -9.44 -7.24 17.92
C TRP A 249 -8.84 -8.65 17.90
N LYS A 250 -8.06 -9.02 18.93
CA LYS A 250 -7.53 -10.39 19.07
C LYS A 250 -8.65 -11.42 19.25
N GLU A 251 -9.71 -11.09 19.98
CA GLU A 251 -10.89 -11.95 20.11
C GLU A 251 -11.61 -12.15 18.77
N TYR A 252 -11.80 -11.09 17.97
CA TYR A 252 -12.39 -11.21 16.63
C TYR A 252 -11.61 -12.18 15.75
N PHE A 253 -10.29 -12.01 15.64
CA PHE A 253 -9.47 -12.94 14.86
C PHE A 253 -9.50 -14.37 15.39
N SER A 254 -9.54 -14.55 16.71
CA SER A 254 -9.68 -15.88 17.31
C SER A 254 -10.99 -16.54 16.91
N HIS A 255 -12.08 -15.79 16.96
CA HIS A 255 -13.40 -16.28 16.58
C HIS A 255 -13.46 -16.66 15.10
N TRP A 256 -13.02 -15.76 14.22
CA TRP A 256 -13.02 -15.96 12.77
C TRP A 256 -12.21 -17.17 12.34
N VAL A 257 -11.08 -17.42 13.01
CA VAL A 257 -10.22 -18.57 12.72
C VAL A 257 -10.79 -19.87 13.30
N ALA A 258 -11.49 -19.82 14.43
CA ALA A 258 -12.04 -21.02 15.08
C ALA A 258 -13.34 -21.53 14.44
N ALA A 259 -14.20 -20.64 13.93
CA ALA A 259 -15.51 -20.98 13.37
C ALA A 259 -15.75 -20.24 12.04
N PRO A 260 -15.29 -20.79 10.91
CA PRO A 260 -15.41 -20.13 9.60
C PRO A 260 -16.83 -20.25 9.04
N GLU A 261 -17.75 -19.41 9.53
CA GLU A 261 -19.02 -19.13 8.87
C GLU A 261 -18.80 -18.21 7.64
N PRO A 262 -19.72 -18.17 6.66
CA PRO A 262 -19.54 -17.39 5.43
C PRO A 262 -19.25 -15.89 5.66
N GLU A 263 -19.92 -15.25 6.63
CA GLU A 263 -19.65 -13.83 6.99
C GLU A 263 -18.24 -13.65 7.55
N GLU A 264 -17.76 -14.60 8.35
CA GLU A 264 -16.45 -14.52 8.97
C GLU A 264 -15.32 -14.80 7.98
N LEU A 265 -15.58 -15.63 6.97
CA LEU A 265 -14.68 -15.78 5.83
C LEU A 265 -14.56 -14.47 5.03
N LEU A 266 -15.65 -13.73 4.84
CA LEU A 266 -15.61 -12.42 4.20
C LEU A 266 -14.77 -11.42 5.01
N ASN A 267 -15.06 -11.29 6.32
CA ASN A 267 -14.30 -10.42 7.23
C ASN A 267 -12.80 -10.74 7.14
N VAL A 268 -12.44 -12.01 7.21
CA VAL A 268 -11.05 -12.47 7.08
C VAL A 268 -10.39 -12.00 5.79
N THR A 269 -11.06 -12.11 4.64
CA THR A 269 -10.43 -11.71 3.37
C THR A 269 -10.09 -10.22 3.31
N ILE A 270 -10.78 -9.41 4.10
CA ILE A 270 -10.58 -7.96 4.17
C ILE A 270 -9.58 -7.61 5.27
N PHE A 271 -9.81 -8.10 6.49
CA PHE A 271 -8.99 -7.80 7.66
C PHE A 271 -7.61 -8.46 7.59
N PHE A 272 -7.44 -9.62 6.94
CA PHE A 272 -6.09 -10.21 6.85
C PHE A 272 -5.09 -9.34 6.08
N ASP A 273 -5.58 -8.45 5.21
CA ASP A 273 -4.75 -7.54 4.44
C ASP A 273 -4.62 -6.16 5.11
N PHE A 274 -4.59 -6.07 6.44
CA PHE A 274 -4.36 -4.79 7.12
C PHE A 274 -2.87 -4.37 7.15
N ARG A 275 -2.61 -3.07 7.27
CA ARG A 275 -1.32 -2.51 7.69
C ARG A 275 -1.52 -1.26 8.55
N ALA A 276 -0.49 -0.83 9.25
CA ALA A 276 -0.47 0.48 9.89
C ALA A 276 -0.54 1.60 8.84
N GLY A 277 -1.49 2.51 9.02
CA GLY A 277 -1.64 3.75 8.24
C GLY A 277 -1.13 4.98 8.98
N TYR A 278 -1.54 5.16 10.24
CA TYR A 278 -1.18 6.31 11.07
C TYR A 278 -1.19 5.93 12.56
N GLY A 279 -0.41 6.63 13.39
CA GLY A 279 -0.33 6.40 14.83
C GLY A 279 0.67 5.31 15.24
N ALA A 280 0.39 4.63 16.36
CA ALA A 280 1.25 3.64 16.99
C ALA A 280 1.28 2.30 16.20
N ALA A 281 2.15 2.22 15.20
CA ALA A 281 2.31 1.03 14.35
C ALA A 281 2.58 -0.28 15.11
N ALA A 282 3.11 -0.21 16.34
CA ALA A 282 3.30 -1.36 17.22
C ALA A 282 2.00 -2.13 17.49
N LEU A 283 0.85 -1.44 17.60
CA LEU A 283 -0.45 -2.10 17.80
C LEU A 283 -0.86 -2.97 16.61
N ALA A 284 -0.60 -2.49 15.38
CA ALA A 284 -0.86 -3.26 14.17
C ALA A 284 0.10 -4.46 14.07
N GLU A 285 1.36 -4.27 14.46
CA GLU A 285 2.37 -5.33 14.47
C GLU A 285 2.04 -6.43 15.49
N ASP A 286 1.61 -6.06 16.70
CA ASP A 286 1.15 -6.99 17.74
C ASP A 286 -0.06 -7.80 17.27
N LEU A 287 -1.01 -7.14 16.59
CA LEU A 287 -2.17 -7.79 16.00
C LEU A 287 -1.77 -8.76 14.88
N ARG A 288 -0.78 -8.39 14.06
CA ARG A 288 -0.26 -9.20 12.96
C ARG A 288 0.46 -10.44 13.49
N GLN A 289 1.25 -10.27 14.55
CA GLN A 289 1.92 -11.38 15.22
C GLN A 289 0.90 -12.37 15.77
N TYR A 290 -0.09 -11.88 16.52
CA TYR A 290 -1.14 -12.72 17.09
C TYR A 290 -1.89 -13.53 16.02
N LEU A 291 -2.26 -12.86 14.93
CA LEU A 291 -2.93 -13.50 13.79
C LEU A 291 -2.07 -14.60 13.16
N GLY A 292 -0.77 -14.39 13.02
CA GLY A 292 0.17 -15.41 12.53
C GLY A 292 0.28 -16.62 13.48
N GLU A 293 0.19 -16.41 14.79
CA GLU A 293 0.25 -17.47 15.79
C GLU A 293 -0.99 -18.38 15.76
N ILE A 294 -2.19 -17.80 15.64
CA ILE A 294 -3.44 -18.56 15.65
C ILE A 294 -3.72 -19.26 14.32
N THR A 295 -3.33 -18.68 13.18
CA THR A 295 -3.62 -19.21 11.84
C THR A 295 -2.76 -20.42 11.49
N ARG A 296 -1.50 -20.44 11.92
CA ARG A 296 -0.58 -21.59 11.71
C ARG A 296 -1.09 -22.90 12.28
N ARG A 297 -1.98 -22.85 13.28
CA ARG A 297 -2.49 -24.04 14.00
C ARG A 297 -3.82 -24.55 13.46
N GLN A 298 -4.40 -23.89 12.47
CA GLN A 298 -5.82 -24.06 12.10
C GLN A 298 -5.97 -24.46 10.63
N GLU A 299 -5.69 -25.73 10.32
CA GLU A 299 -5.73 -26.25 8.95
C GLU A 299 -7.15 -26.23 8.33
N ILE A 300 -8.18 -26.47 9.13
CA ILE A 300 -9.58 -26.45 8.70
C ILE A 300 -9.93 -25.06 8.14
N TYR A 301 -9.51 -24.01 8.84
CA TYR A 301 -9.72 -22.63 8.43
C TYR A 301 -9.05 -22.33 7.07
N LEU A 302 -7.79 -22.75 6.88
CA LEU A 302 -7.10 -22.60 5.60
C LEU A 302 -7.79 -23.37 4.47
N LEU A 303 -8.37 -24.54 4.76
CA LEU A 303 -9.15 -25.30 3.80
C LEU A 303 -10.41 -24.56 3.36
N HIS A 304 -11.13 -23.90 4.29
CA HIS A 304 -12.30 -23.08 3.93
C HIS A 304 -11.91 -21.90 3.02
N LEU A 305 -10.83 -21.18 3.34
CA LEU A 305 -10.34 -20.10 2.48
C LEU A 305 -9.87 -20.61 1.11
N ALA A 306 -9.21 -21.77 1.06
CA ALA A 306 -8.82 -22.40 -0.20
C ALA A 306 -10.05 -22.77 -1.04
N ARG A 307 -11.13 -23.28 -0.44
CA ARG A 307 -12.40 -23.58 -1.13
C ARG A 307 -13.04 -22.33 -1.73
N GLU A 308 -13.10 -21.24 -0.98
CA GLU A 308 -13.58 -19.94 -1.48
C GLU A 308 -12.73 -19.45 -2.66
N CYS A 309 -11.40 -19.57 -2.56
CA CYS A 309 -10.51 -19.23 -3.67
C CYS A 309 -10.79 -20.09 -4.92
N LEU A 310 -10.96 -21.40 -4.74
CA LEU A 310 -11.22 -22.35 -5.83
C LEU A 310 -12.60 -22.20 -6.47
N ALA A 311 -13.56 -21.55 -5.81
CA ALA A 311 -14.89 -21.28 -6.37
C ALA A 311 -14.85 -20.22 -7.48
N ALA A 312 -13.88 -19.29 -7.46
CA ALA A 312 -13.74 -18.23 -8.43
C ALA A 312 -13.09 -18.72 -9.73
N ARG A 313 -13.89 -19.09 -10.74
CA ARG A 313 -13.35 -19.59 -12.02
C ARG A 313 -12.79 -18.48 -12.91
N ALA A 314 -11.79 -18.84 -13.72
CA ALA A 314 -11.29 -17.96 -14.78
C ALA A 314 -12.45 -17.53 -15.70
N PRO A 315 -12.53 -16.25 -16.12
CA PRO A 315 -13.65 -15.72 -16.92
C PRO A 315 -13.50 -16.09 -18.41
N LEU A 316 -13.23 -17.37 -18.69
CA LEU A 316 -13.09 -17.94 -20.03
C LEU A 316 -14.07 -19.10 -20.21
N SER A 317 -14.76 -19.11 -21.35
CA SER A 317 -15.57 -20.24 -21.77
C SER A 317 -14.70 -21.41 -22.24
N PHE A 318 -15.34 -22.55 -22.49
CA PHE A 318 -14.67 -23.73 -23.05
C PHE A 318 -13.91 -23.42 -24.36
N PHE A 319 -14.43 -22.53 -25.20
CA PHE A 319 -13.79 -22.08 -26.44
C PHE A 319 -12.82 -20.91 -26.23
N LYS A 320 -12.39 -20.65 -24.98
CA LYS A 320 -11.51 -19.53 -24.59
C LYS A 320 -12.05 -18.16 -25.02
N ASN A 321 -13.38 -17.99 -25.03
CA ASN A 321 -14.01 -16.68 -25.20
C ASN A 321 -14.24 -16.03 -23.83
N PHE A 322 -14.16 -14.70 -23.75
CA PHE A 322 -14.43 -14.00 -22.50
C PHE A 322 -15.87 -14.23 -22.03
N ILE A 323 -16.02 -14.51 -20.74
CA ILE A 323 -17.31 -14.53 -20.07
C ILE A 323 -17.59 -13.10 -19.61
N VAL A 324 -18.66 -12.50 -20.14
CA VAL A 324 -19.10 -11.13 -19.85
C VAL A 324 -20.48 -11.12 -19.22
N GLU A 325 -20.84 -10.02 -18.56
CA GLU A 325 -22.19 -9.82 -18.03
C GLU A 325 -23.24 -9.81 -19.14
N LYS A 326 -24.33 -10.54 -18.94
CA LYS A 326 -25.36 -10.74 -19.98
C LYS A 326 -26.40 -9.62 -20.01
N ASN A 327 -26.64 -8.97 -18.87
CA ASN A 327 -27.72 -8.01 -18.65
C ASN A 327 -27.24 -6.90 -17.69
N GLY A 328 -28.04 -5.85 -17.51
CA GLY A 328 -27.75 -4.75 -16.59
C GLY A 328 -26.88 -3.65 -17.18
N GLU A 329 -26.45 -2.73 -16.32
CA GLU A 329 -25.63 -1.55 -16.67
C GLU A 329 -24.29 -1.95 -17.30
N HIS A 330 -23.72 -3.09 -16.90
CA HIS A 330 -22.43 -3.57 -17.37
C HIS A 330 -22.52 -4.66 -18.44
N LYS A 331 -23.65 -4.74 -19.16
CA LYS A 331 -23.85 -5.71 -20.25
C LYS A 331 -22.68 -5.69 -21.25
N ASN A 332 -22.24 -6.88 -21.66
CA ASN A 332 -21.08 -7.14 -22.52
C ASN A 332 -19.71 -6.79 -21.92
N LYS A 333 -19.64 -6.37 -20.66
CA LYS A 333 -18.38 -6.04 -19.98
C LYS A 333 -17.94 -7.17 -19.05
N LEU A 334 -16.64 -7.17 -18.77
CA LEU A 334 -15.96 -8.07 -17.85
C LEU A 334 -15.47 -7.28 -16.63
N ASP A 335 -15.85 -7.70 -15.43
CA ASP A 335 -15.25 -7.20 -14.19
C ASP A 335 -13.84 -7.79 -14.02
N ILE A 336 -12.82 -7.00 -14.39
CA ILE A 336 -11.41 -7.40 -14.31
C ILE A 336 -10.91 -7.49 -12.86
N LYS A 337 -11.51 -6.74 -11.93
CA LYS A 337 -11.15 -6.81 -10.50
C LYS A 337 -11.62 -8.13 -9.93
N ARG A 338 -12.92 -8.39 -10.00
CA ARG A 338 -13.53 -9.58 -9.38
C ARG A 338 -13.09 -10.88 -10.04
N SER A 339 -13.08 -10.92 -11.36
CA SER A 339 -12.87 -12.19 -12.09
C SER A 339 -11.41 -12.40 -12.52
N GLY A 340 -10.61 -11.33 -12.54
CA GLY A 340 -9.21 -11.37 -12.95
C GLY A 340 -8.24 -11.29 -11.78
N LEU A 341 -8.19 -10.14 -11.09
CA LEU A 341 -7.20 -9.86 -10.06
C LEU A 341 -7.46 -10.60 -8.73
N THR A 342 -8.72 -10.65 -8.28
CA THR A 342 -9.09 -11.26 -6.98
C THR A 342 -8.61 -12.71 -6.81
N PRO A 343 -8.69 -13.61 -7.83
CA PRO A 343 -8.11 -14.96 -7.73
C PRO A 343 -6.62 -14.99 -7.36
N PHE A 344 -5.80 -14.08 -7.92
CA PHE A 344 -4.38 -13.98 -7.58
C PHE A 344 -4.17 -13.49 -6.15
N VAL A 345 -4.93 -12.46 -5.76
CA VAL A 345 -4.89 -11.91 -4.39
C VAL A 345 -5.25 -13.00 -3.37
N ASN A 346 -6.33 -13.74 -3.61
CA ASN A 346 -6.81 -14.79 -2.72
C ASN A 346 -5.82 -15.96 -2.66
N PHE A 347 -5.28 -16.41 -3.80
CA PHE A 347 -4.23 -17.43 -3.82
C PHE A 347 -3.03 -17.01 -2.97
N ALA A 348 -2.48 -15.81 -3.24
CA ALA A 348 -1.31 -15.31 -2.53
C ALA A 348 -1.59 -15.16 -1.03
N ARG A 349 -2.79 -14.72 -0.65
CA ARG A 349 -3.22 -14.61 0.75
C ARG A 349 -3.29 -15.96 1.44
N VAL A 350 -3.94 -16.96 0.84
CA VAL A 350 -4.08 -18.31 1.43
C VAL A 350 -2.71 -18.96 1.60
N MET A 351 -1.84 -18.83 0.60
CA MET A 351 -0.49 -19.36 0.68
C MET A 351 0.36 -18.61 1.71
N ALA A 352 0.27 -17.29 1.76
CA ALA A 352 0.95 -16.48 2.77
C ALA A 352 0.51 -16.85 4.20
N LEU A 353 -0.78 -17.05 4.41
CA LEU A 353 -1.37 -17.56 5.65
C LEU A 353 -0.79 -18.92 6.04
N LYS A 354 -0.79 -19.88 5.11
CA LYS A 354 -0.30 -21.24 5.34
C LYS A 354 1.15 -21.28 5.78
N TYR A 355 2.01 -20.48 5.13
CA TYR A 355 3.45 -20.49 5.36
C TYR A 355 3.93 -19.38 6.31
N GLY A 356 3.02 -18.52 6.78
CA GLY A 356 3.33 -17.42 7.70
C GLY A 356 4.12 -16.28 7.07
N VAL A 357 3.90 -16.01 5.77
CA VAL A 357 4.46 -14.85 5.07
C VAL A 357 3.75 -13.59 5.58
N ARG A 358 4.54 -12.61 6.03
CA ARG A 358 4.04 -11.39 6.68
C ARG A 358 3.62 -10.29 5.71
N GLU A 359 4.09 -10.35 4.47
CA GLU A 359 3.76 -9.39 3.42
C GLU A 359 2.26 -9.33 3.15
N THR A 360 1.75 -8.14 2.83
CA THR A 360 0.34 -7.96 2.41
C THR A 360 0.19 -7.84 0.90
N ASN A 361 1.13 -7.19 0.23
CA ASN A 361 1.08 -7.00 -1.22
C ASN A 361 1.13 -8.34 -1.97
N THR A 362 0.30 -8.50 -2.99
CA THR A 362 0.12 -9.75 -3.74
C THR A 362 1.41 -10.18 -4.42
N LEU A 363 2.09 -9.27 -5.13
CA LEU A 363 3.34 -9.58 -5.83
C LEU A 363 4.48 -9.85 -4.84
N ALA A 364 4.53 -9.12 -3.72
CA ALA A 364 5.51 -9.36 -2.65
C ALA A 364 5.31 -10.75 -2.01
N ARG A 365 4.06 -11.13 -1.73
CA ARG A 365 3.72 -12.48 -1.23
C ARG A 365 4.17 -13.56 -2.20
N LEU A 366 3.83 -13.43 -3.49
CA LEU A 366 4.25 -14.40 -4.51
C LEU A 366 5.77 -14.52 -4.60
N HIS A 367 6.48 -13.40 -4.50
CA HIS A 367 7.95 -13.38 -4.48
C HIS A 367 8.53 -14.16 -3.30
N VAL A 368 8.07 -13.87 -2.07
CA VAL A 368 8.53 -14.59 -0.86
C VAL A 368 8.21 -16.09 -0.97
N LEU A 369 7.01 -16.44 -1.41
CA LEU A 369 6.61 -17.84 -1.59
C LEU A 369 7.49 -18.60 -2.59
N ALA A 370 7.98 -17.94 -3.65
CA ALA A 370 8.91 -18.55 -4.60
C ALA A 370 10.33 -18.63 -4.05
N ASP A 371 10.79 -17.60 -3.34
CA ASP A 371 12.14 -17.58 -2.75
C ASP A 371 12.30 -18.66 -1.67
N GLU A 372 11.25 -18.90 -0.89
CA GLU A 372 11.17 -19.98 0.11
C GLU A 372 10.84 -21.36 -0.48
N GLY A 373 10.61 -21.47 -1.80
CA GLY A 373 10.38 -22.74 -2.50
C GLY A 373 8.98 -23.33 -2.33
N HIS A 374 8.00 -22.55 -1.86
CA HIS A 374 6.60 -22.97 -1.72
C HIS A 374 5.82 -22.98 -3.05
N ILE A 375 6.29 -22.23 -4.04
CA ILE A 375 5.85 -22.29 -5.44
C ILE A 375 7.07 -22.32 -6.37
N SER A 376 6.90 -22.82 -7.59
CA SER A 376 7.99 -22.79 -8.58
C SER A 376 8.30 -21.37 -9.03
N ARG A 377 9.56 -21.12 -9.39
CA ARG A 377 9.99 -19.83 -9.96
C ARG A 377 9.26 -19.50 -11.26
N ASP A 378 8.96 -20.52 -12.07
CA ASP A 378 8.19 -20.35 -13.31
C ASP A 378 6.76 -19.88 -13.02
N LEU A 379 6.07 -20.51 -12.05
CA LEU A 379 4.71 -20.09 -11.66
C LEU A 379 4.72 -18.67 -11.08
N TRP A 380 5.73 -18.31 -10.29
CA TRP A 380 5.87 -16.95 -9.78
C TRP A 380 6.03 -15.93 -10.91
N ALA A 381 6.89 -16.21 -11.89
CA ALA A 381 7.11 -15.32 -13.02
C ALA A 381 5.83 -15.15 -13.85
N GLU A 382 5.16 -16.25 -14.21
CA GLU A 382 3.90 -16.23 -14.95
C GLU A 382 2.79 -15.51 -14.19
N ALA A 383 2.64 -15.78 -12.89
CA ALA A 383 1.62 -15.14 -12.06
C ALA A 383 1.87 -13.65 -11.86
N SER A 384 3.13 -13.25 -11.70
CA SER A 384 3.50 -11.84 -11.55
C SER A 384 3.22 -11.06 -12.84
N GLU A 385 3.60 -11.61 -13.99
CA GLU A 385 3.33 -10.99 -15.29
C GLU A 385 1.82 -10.92 -15.59
N ALA A 386 1.09 -12.01 -15.34
CA ALA A 386 -0.36 -12.05 -15.50
C ALA A 386 -1.08 -11.02 -14.62
N TYR A 387 -0.66 -10.84 -13.37
CA TYR A 387 -1.22 -9.85 -12.47
C TYR A 387 -0.92 -8.42 -12.94
N GLU A 388 0.34 -8.14 -13.31
CA GLU A 388 0.79 -6.82 -13.82
C GLU A 388 0.00 -6.39 -15.06
N ILE A 389 -0.20 -7.30 -16.03
CA ILE A 389 -0.97 -7.01 -17.27
C ILE A 389 -2.42 -6.66 -16.93
N GLN A 390 -3.07 -7.43 -16.07
CA GLN A 390 -4.46 -7.18 -15.67
C GLN A 390 -4.60 -5.85 -14.92
N MET A 391 -3.68 -5.56 -14.01
CA MET A 391 -3.67 -4.29 -13.29
C MET A 391 -3.40 -3.11 -14.23
N HIS A 392 -2.52 -3.28 -15.22
CA HIS A 392 -2.25 -2.25 -16.23
C HIS A 392 -3.51 -1.93 -17.05
N LEU A 393 -4.19 -2.95 -17.59
CA LEU A 393 -5.45 -2.77 -18.32
C LEU A 393 -6.51 -2.07 -17.48
N ARG A 394 -6.62 -2.44 -16.19
CA ARG A 394 -7.52 -1.78 -15.24
C ARG A 394 -7.17 -0.30 -15.05
N LEU A 395 -5.89 0.03 -14.87
CA LEU A 395 -5.43 1.41 -14.72
C LEU A 395 -5.70 2.25 -15.97
N ILE A 396 -5.42 1.72 -17.16
CA ILE A 396 -5.70 2.41 -18.44
C ILE A 396 -7.19 2.67 -18.60
N HIS A 397 -8.02 1.66 -18.35
CA HIS A 397 -9.49 1.79 -18.41
C HIS A 397 -9.99 2.90 -17.50
N GLN A 398 -9.56 2.89 -16.23
CA GLN A 398 -9.96 3.91 -15.26
C GLN A 398 -9.44 5.30 -15.61
N LEU A 399 -8.23 5.40 -16.15
CA LEU A 399 -7.67 6.68 -16.59
C LEU A 399 -8.49 7.28 -17.75
N HIS A 400 -8.86 6.49 -18.76
CA HIS A 400 -9.72 6.98 -19.85
C HIS A 400 -11.09 7.46 -19.34
N GLN A 401 -11.70 6.73 -18.39
CA GLN A 401 -12.95 7.17 -17.78
C GLN A 401 -12.81 8.54 -17.09
N ILE A 402 -11.71 8.77 -16.36
CA ILE A 402 -11.43 10.07 -15.73
C ILE A 402 -11.26 11.17 -16.76
N GLU A 403 -10.53 10.89 -17.86
CA GLU A 403 -10.33 11.84 -18.95
C GLU A 403 -11.65 12.23 -19.64
N ASP A 404 -12.60 11.30 -19.71
CA ASP A 404 -13.95 11.51 -20.24
C ASP A 404 -14.94 12.11 -19.21
N GLY A 405 -14.49 12.39 -17.98
CA GLY A 405 -15.35 12.90 -16.90
C GLY A 405 -16.33 11.87 -16.34
N VAL A 406 -16.07 10.58 -16.57
CA VAL A 406 -16.86 9.44 -16.10
C VAL A 406 -16.25 8.88 -14.81
N LEU A 407 -17.11 8.45 -13.88
CA LEU A 407 -16.65 7.81 -12.65
C LEU A 407 -15.95 6.47 -12.96
N PRO A 408 -14.74 6.19 -12.44
CA PRO A 408 -14.04 4.96 -12.73
C PRO A 408 -14.77 3.71 -12.23
N ASP A 409 -14.71 2.62 -13.00
CA ASP A 409 -15.20 1.30 -12.63
C ASP A 409 -14.16 0.21 -12.90
N ASN A 410 -14.56 -1.07 -12.87
CA ASN A 410 -13.71 -2.23 -13.17
C ASN A 410 -14.21 -3.05 -14.38
N HIS A 411 -15.20 -2.53 -15.12
CA HIS A 411 -15.93 -3.25 -16.16
C HIS A 411 -15.39 -2.89 -17.55
N ILE A 412 -14.51 -3.74 -18.06
CA ILE A 412 -13.88 -3.55 -19.37
C ILE A 412 -14.72 -4.24 -20.44
N ASP A 413 -15.04 -3.54 -21.54
CA ASP A 413 -15.62 -4.17 -22.72
C ASP A 413 -14.51 -4.88 -23.53
N PRO A 414 -14.49 -6.22 -23.61
CA PRO A 414 -13.45 -6.91 -24.35
C PRO A 414 -13.45 -6.58 -25.84
N ALA A 415 -14.54 -6.07 -26.42
CA ALA A 415 -14.58 -5.66 -27.83
C ALA A 415 -13.68 -4.44 -28.10
N GLN A 416 -13.47 -3.58 -27.11
CA GLN A 416 -12.63 -2.37 -27.22
C GLN A 416 -11.13 -2.67 -27.10
N LEU A 417 -10.76 -3.88 -26.65
CA LEU A 417 -9.37 -4.30 -26.56
C LEU A 417 -8.80 -4.68 -27.94
N SER A 418 -7.52 -4.38 -28.17
CA SER A 418 -6.76 -4.87 -29.32
C SER A 418 -6.58 -6.39 -29.28
N ASP A 419 -6.27 -7.01 -30.42
CA ASP A 419 -6.05 -8.47 -30.49
C ASP A 419 -4.83 -8.92 -29.67
N LEU A 420 -3.85 -8.05 -29.47
CA LEU A 420 -2.72 -8.31 -28.59
C LEU A 420 -3.18 -8.34 -27.13
N GLU A 421 -3.90 -7.30 -26.68
CA GLU A 421 -4.43 -7.22 -25.31
C GLU A 421 -5.38 -8.37 -25.00
N LYS A 422 -6.27 -8.73 -25.94
CA LYS A 422 -7.15 -9.89 -25.81
C LYS A 422 -6.36 -11.18 -25.60
N ARG A 423 -5.29 -11.40 -26.37
CA ARG A 423 -4.44 -12.61 -26.22
C ARG A 423 -3.70 -12.60 -24.88
N MET A 424 -3.10 -11.48 -24.51
CA MET A 424 -2.40 -11.33 -23.24
C MET A 424 -3.33 -11.56 -22.05
N LEU A 425 -4.54 -10.99 -22.07
CA LEU A 425 -5.54 -11.16 -21.02
C LEU A 425 -6.06 -12.60 -20.94
N LYS A 426 -6.30 -13.27 -22.08
CA LYS A 426 -6.66 -14.70 -22.11
C LYS A 426 -5.56 -15.59 -21.55
N ASN A 427 -4.29 -15.25 -21.78
CA ASN A 427 -3.17 -15.98 -21.21
C ASN A 427 -3.07 -15.74 -19.70
N ALA A 428 -3.24 -14.48 -19.26
CA ALA A 428 -3.27 -14.14 -17.84
C ALA A 428 -4.35 -14.91 -17.07
N PHE A 429 -5.55 -15.05 -17.63
CA PHE A 429 -6.62 -15.84 -17.01
C PHE A 429 -6.34 -17.34 -16.94
N GLN A 430 -5.52 -17.90 -17.83
CA GLN A 430 -5.14 -19.32 -17.76
C GLN A 430 -4.20 -19.60 -16.58
N VAL A 431 -3.45 -18.59 -16.10
CA VAL A 431 -2.60 -18.75 -14.91
C VAL A 431 -3.43 -19.00 -13.65
N ILE A 432 -4.69 -18.53 -13.60
CA ILE A 432 -5.61 -18.82 -12.50
C ILE A 432 -5.78 -20.33 -12.30
N ASP A 433 -5.88 -21.11 -13.38
CA ASP A 433 -6.02 -22.57 -13.29
C ASP A 433 -4.74 -23.24 -12.76
N GLN A 434 -3.58 -22.67 -13.03
CA GLN A 434 -2.31 -23.15 -12.47
C GLN A 434 -2.23 -22.87 -10.96
N LEU A 435 -2.60 -21.67 -10.53
CA LEU A 435 -2.69 -21.30 -9.11
C LEU A 435 -3.67 -22.23 -8.36
N HIS A 436 -4.82 -22.51 -8.97
CA HIS A 436 -5.79 -23.46 -8.43
C HIS A 436 -5.25 -24.88 -8.36
N SER A 437 -4.46 -25.32 -9.34
CA SER A 437 -3.83 -26.65 -9.30
C SER A 437 -2.92 -26.78 -8.08
N VAL A 438 -2.15 -25.74 -7.75
CA VAL A 438 -1.34 -25.70 -6.53
C VAL A 438 -2.19 -25.79 -5.28
N LEU A 439 -3.27 -24.99 -5.19
CA LEU A 439 -4.17 -25.05 -4.03
C LEU A 439 -4.82 -26.42 -3.85
N LYS A 440 -5.28 -27.06 -4.94
CA LYS A 440 -5.88 -28.41 -4.88
C LYS A 440 -4.91 -29.47 -4.37
N ASN A 441 -3.64 -29.37 -4.74
CA ASN A 441 -2.60 -30.29 -4.27
C ASN A 441 -2.32 -30.12 -2.77
N ILE A 442 -2.35 -28.88 -2.28
CA ILE A 442 -2.07 -28.55 -0.88
C ILE A 442 -3.28 -28.78 0.02
N PHE A 443 -4.48 -28.50 -0.49
CA PHE A 443 -5.76 -28.58 0.18
C PHE A 443 -6.67 -29.53 -0.62
N PRO A 444 -6.47 -30.86 -0.50
CA PRO A 444 -7.30 -31.83 -1.22
C PRO A 444 -8.76 -31.66 -0.78
N VAL A 445 -9.57 -31.17 -1.71
CA VAL A 445 -11.02 -31.05 -1.52
C VAL A 445 -11.61 -32.40 -1.92
N SER A 446 -12.06 -33.18 -0.94
CA SER A 446 -12.85 -34.39 -1.16
C SER A 446 -14.25 -34.09 -1.70
#